data_AF-K1RF23-F1
#
_entry.id   AF-K1RF23-F1
#
_cell.length_a   1.000
_cell.length_b   1.000
_cell.length_c   1.000
_cell.angle_alpha   90.00
_cell.angle_beta   90.00
_cell.angle_gamma   90.00
#
_symmetry.space_group_name_H-M   'P 1'
#
loop_
_entity.id
_entity.type
_entity.pdbx_description
1 polymer ?
#
loop_
_entity_poly.entity_id
_entity_poly.type
_entity_poly.pdbx_seq_one_letter_code
_entity_poly.pdbx_strand_id
1 'polypeptide(L)'
;SVIGFSGTPYLEKAEKFKVVDSLSVGTAEITNIVYFYPLIDGVGNFLKRPIVKIADIADSSLIIEKGVREFLDTYKDTIYADGLTAKLGIYCGTIEKLEEVIYPLVSRIVTEYGLGTDVILKFHKGNKQYKMSADSQMQFDILDKSISKIRIILLVQIGKEGWDCRSLTG
;
A
#
# COMPACT_ATOMS: atom_id res chain seq x y z
N SER A 1 17.16 10.48 27.87
CA SER A 1 17.37 9.48 26.81
C SER A 1 16.20 9.49 25.85
N VAL A 2 16.43 9.34 24.54
CA VAL A 2 15.40 9.29 23.50
C VAL A 2 15.29 7.86 23.01
N ILE A 3 14.08 7.32 22.92
CA ILE A 3 13.79 5.98 22.37
C ILE A 3 13.07 6.20 21.03
N GLY A 4 13.54 5.57 19.97
CA GLY A 4 12.92 5.57 18.65
C GLY A 4 12.33 4.21 18.30
N PHE A 5 11.29 4.21 17.46
CA PHE A 5 10.65 3.01 16.94
C PHE A 5 10.75 3.03 15.41
N SER A 6 11.10 1.89 14.79
CA SER A 6 11.13 1.74 13.33
C SER A 6 10.77 0.32 12.92
N GLY A 7 9.98 0.19 11.86
CA GLY A 7 9.74 -1.09 11.17
C GLY A 7 10.82 -1.43 10.12
N THR A 8 11.65 -0.45 9.76
CA THR A 8 12.75 -0.55 8.80
C THR A 8 14.03 -0.10 9.51
N PRO A 9 14.72 -0.99 10.24
CA PRO A 9 15.90 -0.63 11.04
C PRO A 9 17.16 -0.43 10.19
N TYR A 10 16.99 -0.03 8.93
CA TYR A 10 18.06 0.21 7.96
C TYR A 10 18.23 1.71 7.73
N LEU A 11 19.48 2.16 7.67
CA LEU A 11 19.86 3.52 7.32
C LEU A 11 19.73 3.72 5.80
N GLU A 12 19.19 4.87 5.38
CA GLU A 12 19.13 5.24 3.95
C GLU A 12 20.52 5.29 3.29
N LYS A 13 21.56 5.56 4.09
CA LYS A 13 22.97 5.50 3.69
C LYS A 13 23.77 4.80 4.76
N ALA A 14 24.65 3.89 4.34
CA ALA A 14 25.55 3.20 5.27
C ALA A 14 26.44 4.21 6.00
N GLU A 15 26.42 4.17 7.33
CA GLU A 15 27.38 4.88 8.15
C GLU A 15 28.74 4.19 8.04
N LYS A 16 29.76 4.93 7.61
CA LYS A 16 31.11 4.42 7.45
C LYS A 16 32.01 4.92 8.57
N PHE A 17 32.75 4.00 9.17
CA PHE A 17 33.74 4.29 10.20
C PHE A 17 35.11 3.85 9.70
N LYS A 18 36.11 4.72 9.82
CA LYS A 18 37.50 4.35 9.57
C LYS A 18 38.00 3.53 10.76
N VAL A 19 38.49 2.32 10.48
CA VAL A 19 39.13 1.45 11.48
C VAL A 19 40.62 1.74 11.51
N VAL A 20 41.23 1.89 10.33
CA VAL A 20 42.60 2.39 10.11
C VAL A 20 42.62 3.16 8.78
N ASP A 21 43.72 3.86 8.46
CA ASP A 21 43.81 4.71 7.26
C ASP A 21 43.53 3.96 5.94
N SER A 22 43.80 2.65 5.90
CA SER A 22 43.58 1.77 4.75
C SER A 22 42.25 0.99 4.77
N LEU A 23 41.47 1.06 5.86
CA LEU A 23 40.28 0.24 6.04
C LEU A 23 39.12 1.02 6.68
N SER A 24 37.99 1.05 5.98
CA SER A 24 36.72 1.54 6.50
C SER A 24 35.67 0.44 6.49
N VAL A 25 34.88 0.35 7.55
CA VAL A 25 33.74 -0.56 7.68
C VAL A 25 32.46 0.26 7.66
N GLY A 26 31.44 -0.20 6.92
CA GLY A 26 30.14 0.45 6.84
C GLY A 26 29.04 -0.44 7.43
N THR A 27 28.15 0.15 8.22
CA THR A 27 26.89 -0.49 8.61
C THR A 27 25.71 0.23 7.98
N ALA A 28 24.74 -0.52 7.48
CA ALA A 28 23.46 0.01 7.03
C ALA A 28 22.36 -0.26 8.08
N GLU A 29 22.69 -0.77 9.26
CA GLU A 29 21.75 -1.05 10.34
C GLU A 29 21.94 -0.06 11.48
N ILE A 30 20.83 0.31 12.14
CA ILE A 30 20.87 1.14 13.35
C ILE A 30 21.65 0.37 14.43
N THR A 31 22.76 0.95 14.90
CA THR A 31 23.73 0.26 15.76
C THR A 31 23.26 0.03 17.20
N ASN A 32 22.27 0.79 17.67
CA ASN A 32 21.78 0.76 19.07
C ASN A 32 20.35 0.19 19.18
N ILE A 33 20.05 -0.89 18.47
CA ILE A 33 18.77 -1.59 18.62
C ILE A 33 18.77 -2.33 19.96
N VAL A 34 18.05 -1.78 20.95
CA VAL A 34 17.93 -2.37 22.29
C VAL A 34 16.87 -3.48 22.37
N TYR A 35 15.97 -3.54 21.39
CA TYR A 35 14.92 -4.56 21.29
C TYR A 35 14.49 -4.74 19.84
N PHE A 36 14.32 -6.00 19.40
CA PHE A 36 13.85 -6.37 18.07
C PHE A 36 12.67 -7.34 18.19
N TYR A 37 11.56 -7.02 17.53
CA TYR A 37 10.38 -7.89 17.45
C TYR A 37 10.23 -8.41 16.01
N PRO A 38 10.49 -9.71 15.76
CA PRO A 38 10.40 -10.29 14.42
C PRO A 38 8.99 -10.18 13.82
N LEU A 39 8.90 -9.88 12.52
CA LEU A 39 7.62 -9.82 11.80
C LEU A 39 6.84 -11.14 11.92
N ILE A 40 7.53 -12.28 11.86
CA ILE A 40 6.91 -13.61 11.92
C ILE A 40 6.17 -13.87 13.23
N ASP A 41 6.62 -13.27 14.33
CA ASP A 41 5.97 -13.41 15.64
C ASP A 41 4.68 -12.59 15.74
N GLY A 42 4.57 -11.53 14.91
CA GLY A 42 3.36 -10.73 14.77
C GLY A 42 2.32 -11.35 13.83
N VAL A 43 2.77 -12.01 12.76
CA VAL A 43 1.90 -12.60 11.72
C VAL A 43 1.03 -13.72 12.30
N GLY A 44 -0.29 -13.53 12.21
CA GLY A 44 -1.26 -14.49 12.73
C GLY A 44 -1.43 -14.48 14.25
N ASN A 45 -0.76 -13.56 14.94
CA ASN A 45 -0.97 -13.22 16.33
C ASN A 45 -1.85 -11.95 16.40
N PHE A 46 -1.24 -10.78 16.18
CA PHE A 46 -1.94 -9.49 16.09
C PHE A 46 -1.92 -8.87 14.69
N LEU A 47 -1.07 -9.37 13.78
CA LEU A 47 -1.10 -9.04 12.36
C LEU A 47 -1.88 -10.09 11.57
N LYS A 48 -2.42 -9.68 10.41
CA LYS A 48 -3.08 -10.60 9.48
C LYS A 48 -2.08 -11.61 8.91
N ARG A 49 -2.57 -12.81 8.54
CA ARG A 49 -1.79 -13.79 7.77
C ARG A 49 -1.92 -13.48 6.28
N PRO A 50 -0.87 -12.99 5.61
CA PRO A 50 -0.96 -12.65 4.19
C PRO A 50 -1.03 -13.92 3.34
N ILE A 51 -1.77 -13.87 2.23
CA ILE A 51 -1.71 -14.88 1.17
C ILE A 51 -0.80 -14.33 0.07
N VAL A 52 0.31 -15.02 -0.19
CA VAL A 52 1.23 -14.64 -1.26
C VAL A 52 0.85 -15.38 -2.53
N LYS A 53 0.51 -14.63 -3.58
CA LYS A 53 0.25 -15.17 -4.91
C LYS A 53 1.35 -14.74 -5.87
N ILE A 54 1.90 -15.72 -6.59
CA ILE A 54 2.95 -15.49 -7.59
C ILE A 54 2.31 -15.62 -8.97
N ALA A 55 2.59 -14.64 -9.83
CA ALA A 55 2.17 -14.67 -11.23
C ALA A 55 3.40 -14.71 -12.12
N ASP A 56 3.47 -15.72 -13.00
CA ASP A 56 4.56 -15.87 -13.98
C ASP A 56 4.30 -15.05 -15.27
N ILE A 57 3.37 -14.10 -15.20
CA ILE A 57 2.94 -13.27 -16.33
C ILE A 57 3.67 -11.93 -16.23
N ALA A 58 4.38 -11.52 -17.28
CA ALA A 58 5.09 -10.24 -17.30
C ALA A 58 4.15 -9.01 -17.48
N ASP A 59 2.89 -9.24 -17.83
CA ASP A 59 1.89 -8.19 -18.02
C ASP A 59 1.21 -7.79 -16.70
N SER A 60 1.62 -6.64 -16.18
CA SER A 60 1.04 -6.05 -14.97
C SER A 60 -0.46 -5.75 -15.08
N SER A 61 -0.97 -5.44 -16.26
CA SER A 61 -2.39 -5.12 -16.45
C SER A 61 -3.23 -6.38 -16.27
N LEU A 62 -2.76 -7.52 -16.78
CA LEU A 62 -3.42 -8.81 -16.60
C LEU A 62 -3.37 -9.29 -15.14
N ILE A 63 -2.26 -9.05 -14.43
CA ILE A 63 -2.16 -9.33 -12.99
C ILE A 63 -3.18 -8.48 -12.21
N ILE A 64 -3.24 -7.19 -12.51
CA ILE A 64 -4.18 -6.27 -11.83
C ILE A 64 -5.62 -6.64 -12.13
N GLU A 65 -5.97 -6.96 -13.38
CA GLU A 65 -7.32 -7.40 -13.73
C GLU A 65 -7.73 -8.65 -12.94
N LYS A 66 -6.87 -9.67 -12.89
CA LYS A 66 -7.15 -10.89 -12.12
C LYS A 66 -7.31 -10.59 -10.64
N GLY A 67 -6.41 -9.80 -10.05
CA GLY A 67 -6.45 -9.45 -8.63
C GLY A 67 -7.69 -8.63 -8.26
N VAL A 68 -8.10 -7.67 -9.10
CA VAL A 68 -9.30 -6.86 -8.87
C VAL A 68 -10.56 -7.71 -8.97
N ARG A 69 -10.68 -8.57 -9.98
CA ARG A 69 -11.83 -9.46 -10.13
C ARG A 69 -11.94 -10.41 -8.94
N GLU A 70 -10.85 -11.05 -8.57
CA GLU A 70 -10.84 -11.95 -7.42
C GLU A 70 -11.24 -11.23 -6.12
N PHE A 71 -10.72 -10.02 -5.91
CA PHE A 71 -11.10 -9.20 -4.76
C PHE A 71 -12.60 -8.90 -4.75
N LEU A 72 -13.18 -8.52 -5.91
CA LEU A 72 -14.60 -8.22 -6.00
C LEU A 72 -15.46 -9.49 -5.85
N ASP A 73 -15.07 -10.60 -6.46
CA ASP A 73 -15.75 -11.89 -6.33
C ASP A 73 -15.81 -12.37 -4.88
N THR A 74 -14.73 -12.13 -4.13
CA THR A 74 -14.58 -12.66 -2.76
C THR A 74 -15.08 -11.69 -1.70
N TYR A 75 -14.81 -10.39 -1.86
CA TYR A 75 -14.91 -9.42 -0.77
C TYR A 75 -15.87 -8.25 -1.03
N LYS A 76 -16.48 -8.12 -2.21
CA LYS A 76 -17.39 -6.99 -2.52
C LYS A 76 -18.47 -6.80 -1.45
N ASP A 77 -19.06 -7.89 -0.97
CA ASP A 77 -20.14 -7.84 0.03
C ASP A 77 -19.65 -8.05 1.46
N THR A 78 -18.33 -8.12 1.67
CA THR A 78 -17.74 -8.24 3.01
C THR A 78 -17.81 -6.90 3.75
N ILE A 79 -18.40 -6.97 4.95
CA ILE A 79 -18.45 -5.86 5.90
C ILE A 79 -17.70 -6.28 7.17
N TYR A 80 -16.66 -5.53 7.50
CA TYR A 80 -15.85 -5.71 8.70
C TYR A 80 -16.50 -5.01 9.91
N ALA A 81 -15.88 -5.17 11.08
CA ALA A 81 -16.26 -4.44 12.29
C ALA A 81 -16.38 -2.93 12.02
N ASP A 82 -17.25 -2.26 12.78
CA ASP A 82 -17.56 -0.83 12.63
C ASP A 82 -18.21 -0.45 11.27
N GLY A 83 -18.68 -1.44 10.49
CA GLY A 83 -19.35 -1.19 9.20
C GLY A 83 -18.39 -0.87 8.06
N LEU A 84 -17.12 -1.28 8.17
CA LEU A 84 -16.09 -0.99 7.18
C LEU A 84 -16.22 -1.92 5.96
N THR A 85 -16.30 -1.34 4.78
CA THR A 85 -16.25 -2.09 3.51
C THR A 85 -14.83 -2.60 3.23
N ALA A 86 -14.72 -3.80 2.66
CA ALA A 86 -13.46 -4.34 2.17
C ALA A 86 -12.75 -3.41 1.18
N LYS A 87 -11.42 -3.33 1.30
CA LYS A 87 -10.56 -2.46 0.49
C LYS A 87 -9.39 -3.21 -0.13
N LEU A 88 -9.03 -2.82 -1.34
CA LEU A 88 -7.87 -3.28 -2.09
C LEU A 88 -6.94 -2.11 -2.41
N GLY A 89 -5.65 -2.24 -2.09
CA GLY A 89 -4.61 -1.28 -2.48
C GLY A 89 -3.83 -1.76 -3.71
N ILE A 90 -3.59 -0.88 -4.67
CA ILE A 90 -2.83 -1.16 -5.89
C ILE A 90 -1.73 -0.10 -6.04
N TYR A 91 -0.47 -0.54 -5.93
CA TYR A 91 0.69 0.33 -6.14
C TYR A 91 1.08 0.39 -7.61
N CYS A 92 0.99 1.59 -8.19
CA CYS A 92 1.39 1.88 -9.55
C CYS A 92 2.81 2.45 -9.59
N GLY A 93 3.58 2.08 -10.62
CA GLY A 93 4.96 2.55 -10.78
C GLY A 93 5.07 4.04 -11.12
N THR A 94 4.13 4.58 -11.89
CA THR A 94 4.11 5.98 -12.31
C THR A 94 2.69 6.56 -12.32
N ILE A 95 2.59 7.89 -12.35
CA ILE A 95 1.30 8.60 -12.38
C ILE A 95 0.60 8.36 -13.72
N GLU A 96 1.35 8.37 -14.82
CA GLU A 96 0.85 8.12 -16.18
C GLU A 96 0.22 6.73 -16.27
N LYS A 97 0.92 5.70 -15.76
CA LYS A 97 0.39 4.34 -15.76
C LYS A 97 -0.88 4.23 -14.92
N LEU A 98 -0.93 4.90 -13.76
CA LEU A 98 -2.13 4.95 -12.93
C LEU A 98 -3.29 5.58 -13.69
N GLU A 99 -3.08 6.75 -14.30
CA GLU A 99 -4.12 7.57 -14.92
C GLU A 99 -4.61 7.03 -16.27
N GLU A 100 -3.69 6.58 -17.13
CA GLU A 100 -3.99 6.23 -18.52
C GLU A 100 -4.30 4.74 -18.71
N VAL A 101 -3.80 3.87 -17.82
CA VAL A 101 -3.91 2.41 -17.99
C VAL A 101 -4.71 1.77 -16.88
N ILE A 102 -4.27 1.94 -15.62
CA ILE A 102 -4.84 1.20 -14.49
C ILE A 102 -6.20 1.75 -14.09
N TYR A 103 -6.37 3.06 -14.00
CA TYR A 103 -7.65 3.66 -13.63
C TYR A 103 -8.77 3.30 -14.63
N PRO A 104 -8.58 3.42 -15.96
CA PRO A 104 -9.59 2.98 -16.92
C PRO A 104 -9.91 1.47 -16.82
N LEU A 105 -8.89 0.63 -16.64
CA LEU A 105 -9.06 -0.81 -16.46
C LEU A 105 -9.91 -1.13 -15.23
N VAL A 106 -9.55 -0.57 -14.07
CA VAL A 106 -10.26 -0.78 -12.81
C VAL A 106 -11.68 -0.20 -12.88
N SER A 107 -11.85 0.98 -13.49
CA SER A 107 -13.16 1.63 -13.69
C SER A 107 -14.11 0.76 -14.50
N ARG A 108 -13.62 0.15 -15.58
CA ARG A 108 -14.38 -0.82 -16.36
C ARG A 108 -14.82 -2.01 -15.51
N ILE A 109 -13.88 -2.62 -14.78
CA ILE A 109 -14.17 -3.81 -13.96
C ILE A 109 -15.18 -3.47 -12.86
N VAL A 110 -15.01 -2.38 -12.09
CA VAL A 110 -15.97 -2.06 -11.03
C VAL A 110 -17.38 -1.83 -11.58
N THR A 111 -17.49 -1.25 -12.78
CA THR A 111 -18.77 -1.04 -13.47
C THR A 111 -19.41 -2.37 -13.87
N GLU A 112 -18.62 -3.34 -14.36
CA GLU A 112 -19.10 -4.71 -14.65
C GLU A 112 -19.69 -5.39 -13.40
N TYR A 113 -19.16 -5.05 -12.21
CA TYR A 113 -19.66 -5.54 -10.93
C TYR A 113 -20.81 -4.69 -10.34
N GLY A 114 -21.35 -3.73 -11.10
CA GLY A 114 -22.47 -2.88 -10.71
C GLY A 114 -22.12 -1.81 -9.66
N LEU A 115 -20.84 -1.44 -9.55
CA LEU A 115 -20.38 -0.37 -8.67
C LEU A 115 -20.10 0.90 -9.48
N GLY A 116 -20.34 2.06 -8.88
CA GLY A 116 -19.91 3.34 -9.44
C GLY A 116 -18.39 3.53 -9.32
N THR A 117 -17.82 4.38 -10.17
CA THR A 117 -16.39 4.72 -10.12
C THR A 117 -16.02 5.53 -8.87
N ASP A 118 -17.01 6.05 -8.13
CA ASP A 118 -16.84 6.74 -6.85
C ASP A 118 -16.26 5.85 -5.74
N VAL A 119 -16.23 4.52 -5.94
CA VAL A 119 -15.55 3.58 -5.03
C VAL A 119 -14.04 3.48 -5.28
N ILE A 120 -13.51 4.17 -6.31
CA ILE A 120 -12.09 4.18 -6.65
C ILE A 120 -11.45 5.48 -6.17
N LEU A 121 -10.41 5.37 -5.34
CA LEU A 121 -9.57 6.49 -4.95
C LEU A 121 -8.27 6.46 -5.75
N LYS A 122 -8.01 7.50 -6.55
CA LYS A 122 -6.68 7.76 -7.11
C LYS A 122 -5.90 8.65 -6.16
N PHE A 123 -4.68 8.27 -5.80
CA PHE A 123 -3.86 9.10 -4.93
C PHE A 123 -2.39 9.12 -5.31
N HIS A 124 -1.93 10.30 -5.72
CA HIS A 124 -0.57 10.64 -6.09
C HIS A 124 -0.32 12.13 -5.79
N LYS A 125 0.94 12.55 -5.65
CA LYS A 125 1.29 13.96 -5.33
C LYS A 125 1.19 14.94 -6.52
N GLY A 126 0.61 14.49 -7.63
CA GLY A 126 0.56 15.23 -8.90
C GLY A 126 1.90 15.33 -9.64
N ASN A 127 1.84 15.76 -10.89
CA ASN A 127 2.96 16.18 -11.72
C ASN A 127 2.51 17.32 -12.67
N LYS A 128 3.31 17.61 -13.72
CA LYS A 128 2.99 18.69 -14.69
C LYS A 128 1.69 18.44 -15.47
N GLN A 129 1.35 17.17 -15.72
CA GLN A 129 0.22 16.75 -16.56
C GLN A 129 -1.01 16.38 -15.73
N TYR A 130 -0.82 15.63 -14.64
CA TYR A 130 -1.88 15.14 -13.77
C TYR A 130 -1.77 15.79 -12.40
N LYS A 131 -2.75 16.63 -12.05
CA LYS A 131 -2.80 17.25 -10.73
C LYS A 131 -3.41 16.28 -9.72
N MET A 132 -2.95 16.34 -8.48
CA MET A 132 -3.59 15.64 -7.37
C MET A 132 -5.02 16.17 -7.18
N SER A 133 -6.00 15.28 -7.00
CA SER A 133 -7.35 15.71 -6.65
C SER A 133 -7.37 16.33 -5.25
N ALA A 134 -8.11 17.43 -5.09
CA ALA A 134 -8.11 18.23 -3.85
C ALA A 134 -8.61 17.44 -2.62
N ASP A 135 -9.46 16.45 -2.84
CA ASP A 135 -10.07 15.59 -1.82
C ASP A 135 -9.29 14.30 -1.56
N SER A 136 -8.23 13.99 -2.34
CA SER A 136 -7.53 12.70 -2.25
C SER A 136 -7.01 12.41 -0.84
N GLN A 137 -6.41 13.42 -0.19
CA GLN A 137 -5.88 13.29 1.17
C GLN A 137 -7.01 13.01 2.17
N MET A 138 -8.10 13.76 2.10
CA MET A 138 -9.25 13.59 2.98
C MET A 138 -9.86 12.18 2.82
N GLN A 139 -10.07 11.74 1.57
CA GLN A 139 -10.60 10.40 1.27
C GLN A 139 -9.67 9.30 1.78
N PHE A 140 -8.36 9.51 1.69
CA PHE A 140 -7.36 8.59 2.20
C PHE A 140 -7.36 8.51 3.73
N ASP A 141 -7.44 9.64 4.42
CA ASP A 141 -7.44 9.71 5.88
C ASP A 141 -8.69 9.05 6.52
N ILE A 142 -9.80 8.99 5.77
CA ILE A 142 -11.05 8.39 6.23
C ILE A 142 -11.25 6.94 5.78
N LEU A 143 -10.27 6.29 5.12
CA LEU A 143 -10.45 4.91 4.62
C LEU A 143 -10.87 3.92 5.72
N ASP A 144 -10.41 4.12 6.95
CA ASP A 144 -10.80 3.29 8.10
C ASP A 144 -12.03 3.82 8.86
N LYS A 145 -12.91 4.57 8.18
CA LYS A 145 -14.17 5.08 8.72
C LYS A 145 -15.34 4.53 7.91
N SER A 146 -16.45 4.24 8.58
CA SER A 146 -17.67 3.67 7.99
C SER A 146 -18.30 4.54 6.89
N ILE A 147 -18.02 5.85 6.92
CA ILE A 147 -18.47 6.79 5.89
C ILE A 147 -17.73 6.62 4.55
N SER A 148 -16.55 5.98 4.56
CA SER A 148 -15.77 5.77 3.34
C SER A 148 -16.41 4.69 2.48
N LYS A 149 -16.81 5.09 1.26
CA LYS A 149 -17.33 4.19 0.23
C LYS A 149 -16.22 3.60 -0.65
N ILE A 150 -14.98 4.04 -0.46
CA ILE A 150 -13.84 3.59 -1.24
C ILE A 150 -13.62 2.10 -1.01
N ARG A 151 -13.37 1.39 -2.10
CA ARG A 151 -13.08 -0.05 -2.14
C ARG A 151 -11.78 -0.35 -2.84
N ILE A 152 -11.35 0.47 -3.80
CA ILE A 152 -10.09 0.28 -4.51
C ILE A 152 -9.27 1.56 -4.45
N ILE A 153 -8.03 1.45 -4.00
CA ILE A 153 -7.11 2.58 -3.85
C ILE A 153 -5.95 2.39 -4.81
N LEU A 154 -5.78 3.33 -5.74
CA LEU A 154 -4.67 3.39 -6.69
C LEU A 154 -3.63 4.38 -6.17
N LEU A 155 -2.41 3.90 -5.89
CA LEU A 155 -1.36 4.68 -5.22
C LEU A 155 -0.13 4.86 -6.11
N VAL A 156 0.44 6.06 -6.12
CA VAL A 156 1.79 6.31 -6.65
C VAL A 156 2.58 7.11 -5.63
N GLN A 157 3.68 6.53 -5.14
CA GLN A 157 4.60 7.15 -4.17
C GLN A 157 3.93 7.63 -2.87
N ILE A 158 2.73 7.14 -2.56
CA ILE A 158 1.97 7.41 -1.34
C ILE A 158 1.58 6.06 -0.72
N GLY A 159 1.33 6.04 0.59
CA GLY A 159 0.89 4.84 1.31
C GLY A 159 1.99 3.82 1.59
N LYS A 160 3.25 4.13 1.24
CA LYS A 160 4.38 3.25 1.54
C LYS A 160 4.55 2.98 3.04
N GLU A 161 4.12 3.93 3.87
CA GLU A 161 4.18 3.86 5.34
C GLU A 161 2.98 4.60 5.94
N GLY A 162 2.64 4.30 7.20
CA GLY A 162 1.88 5.20 8.06
C GLY A 162 0.37 5.35 7.82
N TRP A 163 -0.28 4.47 7.03
CA TRP A 163 -1.75 4.46 6.94
C TRP A 163 -2.29 3.12 7.43
N ASP A 164 -3.09 3.17 8.50
CA ASP A 164 -3.75 2.02 9.09
C ASP A 164 -5.18 1.92 8.54
N CYS A 165 -5.46 0.83 7.82
CA CYS A 165 -6.77 0.55 7.29
C CYS A 165 -7.09 -0.92 7.54
N ARG A 166 -7.86 -1.18 8.60
CA ARG A 166 -8.20 -2.51 9.10
C ARG A 166 -9.02 -3.31 8.08
N SER A 167 -9.69 -2.62 7.17
CA SER A 167 -10.48 -3.22 6.08
C SER A 167 -9.71 -3.51 4.80
N LEU A 168 -8.40 -3.21 4.73
CA LEU A 168 -7.54 -3.73 3.65
C LEU A 168 -7.50 -5.26 3.71
N THR A 169 -7.82 -5.90 2.59
CA THR A 169 -7.95 -7.36 2.53
C THR A 169 -7.45 -7.90 1.20
N GLY A 170 -7.20 -9.21 1.18
CA GLY A 170 -6.49 -9.92 0.12
C GLY A 170 -5.27 -10.62 0.67
#